data_AF-A0A961QS78-F1
#
_entry.id   AF-A0A961QS78-F1
#
_cell.length_a   1.000
_cell.length_b   1.000
_cell.length_c   1.000
_cell.angle_alpha   90.00
_cell.angle_beta   90.00
_cell.angle_gamma   90.00
#
_symmetry.space_group_name_H-M   'P 1'
#
loop_
_entity.id
_entity.type
_entity.pdbx_description
1 polymer ?
#
loop_
_entity_poly.entity_id
_entity_poly.type
_entity_poly.pdbx_seq_one_letter_code
_entity_poly.pdbx_strand_id
1 'polypeptide(L)'
;AYVIFPDRTLIELATRRPATLDAMRGITGIGAVKLERFGQDFLEVIAGEAPEPLHPARRRLAGSPGGALFDRLHAAQLALARGPDGRGKPLSCDAATLARIARSRPADLAALAELPGVGALKADRFGPAFLALLQEDDGA
;
A
#
# COMPACT_ATOMS: atom_id res chain seq x y z
N ALA A 1 -7.58 -22.82 -2.47
CA ALA A 1 -7.04 -21.62 -1.80
C ALA A 1 -5.91 -22.06 -0.87
N TYR A 2 -4.77 -21.37 -0.88
CA TYR A 2 -3.67 -21.64 0.06
C TYR A 2 -3.74 -20.62 1.19
N VAL A 3 -4.01 -21.07 2.42
CA VAL A 3 -4.17 -20.22 3.60
C VAL A 3 -3.03 -20.55 4.57
N ILE A 4 -2.12 -19.60 4.78
CA ILE A 4 -1.02 -19.75 5.74
C ILE A 4 -1.56 -19.62 7.17
N PHE A 5 -2.28 -18.54 7.46
CA PHE A 5 -2.99 -18.30 8.72
C PHE A 5 -4.45 -17.95 8.45
N PRO A 6 -5.39 -18.49 9.25
CA PRO A 6 -6.78 -18.03 9.19
C PRO A 6 -6.90 -16.62 9.75
N ASP A 7 -7.94 -15.88 9.34
CA ASP A 7 -8.18 -14.49 9.75
C ASP A 7 -8.14 -14.30 11.27
N ARG A 8 -8.68 -15.26 12.04
CA ARG A 8 -8.64 -15.23 13.50
C ARG A 8 -7.21 -15.13 14.05
N THR A 9 -6.26 -15.85 13.47
CA THR A 9 -4.85 -15.82 13.88
C THR A 9 -4.22 -14.48 13.50
N LEU A 10 -4.53 -13.94 12.32
CA LEU A 10 -4.02 -12.63 11.88
C LEU A 10 -4.54 -11.49 12.76
N ILE A 11 -5.83 -11.53 13.12
CA ILE A 11 -6.45 -10.57 14.04
C ILE A 11 -5.78 -10.64 15.42
N GLU A 12 -5.51 -11.85 15.92
CA GLU A 12 -4.85 -12.04 17.20
C GLU A 12 -3.40 -11.51 17.19
N LEU A 13 -2.63 -11.77 16.13
CA LEU A 13 -1.28 -11.20 15.95
C LEU A 13 -1.30 -9.67 15.95
N ALA A 14 -2.22 -9.06 15.21
CA ALA A 14 -2.35 -7.61 15.13
C ALA A 14 -2.77 -6.98 16.46
N THR A 15 -3.53 -7.71 17.29
CA THR A 15 -3.99 -7.25 18.60
C THR A 15 -2.90 -7.40 19.66
N ARG A 16 -2.25 -8.56 19.73
CA ARG A 16 -1.26 -8.87 20.79
C ARG A 16 0.13 -8.32 20.50
N ARG A 17 0.47 -8.09 19.23
CA ARG A 17 1.78 -7.60 18.78
C ARG A 17 2.97 -8.28 19.49
N PRO A 18 3.12 -9.61 19.36
CA PRO A 18 4.25 -10.31 19.96
C PRO A 18 5.58 -9.73 19.44
N ALA A 19 6.54 -9.55 20.35
CA ALA A 19 7.87 -9.02 20.03
C ALA A 19 8.95 -10.12 19.93
N THR A 20 8.60 -11.38 20.20
CA THR A 20 9.52 -12.51 20.17
C THR A 20 8.86 -13.76 19.58
N LEU A 21 9.66 -14.68 19.05
CA LEU A 21 9.16 -15.96 18.54
C LEU A 21 8.44 -16.77 19.63
N ASP A 22 8.91 -16.67 20.87
CA ASP A 22 8.28 -17.35 22.00
C ASP A 22 6.91 -16.75 22.32
N ALA A 23 6.78 -15.42 22.34
CA ALA A 23 5.50 -14.75 22.47
C ALA A 23 4.54 -15.09 21.31
N MET A 24 5.07 -15.23 20.10
CA MET A 24 4.30 -15.59 18.91
C MET A 24 3.82 -17.05 18.94
N ARG A 25 4.53 -17.96 19.62
CA ARG A 25 4.08 -19.35 19.87
C ARG A 25 2.79 -19.40 20.70
N GLY A 26 2.54 -18.38 21.52
CA GLY A 26 1.32 -18.26 22.32
C GLY A 26 0.07 -17.87 21.53
N ILE A 27 0.18 -17.63 20.22
CA ILE A 27 -0.94 -17.22 19.36
C ILE A 27 -1.68 -18.45 18.82
N THR A 28 -3.01 -18.41 18.90
CA THR A 28 -3.87 -19.51 18.44
C THR A 28 -3.71 -19.75 16.95
N GLY A 29 -3.37 -21.00 16.57
CA GLY A 29 -3.21 -21.40 15.16
C GLY A 29 -1.78 -21.26 14.61
N ILE A 30 -0.81 -20.90 15.45
CA ILE A 30 0.63 -20.88 15.12
C ILE A 30 1.31 -22.10 15.76
N GLY A 31 1.55 -23.15 14.96
CA GLY A 31 2.34 -24.31 15.37
C GLY A 31 3.83 -24.15 15.01
N ALA A 32 4.66 -25.07 15.49
CA ALA A 32 6.12 -25.03 15.33
C ALA A 32 6.58 -24.83 13.88
N VAL A 33 5.99 -25.55 12.93
CA VAL A 33 6.34 -25.45 11.50
C VAL A 33 6.06 -24.06 10.93
N LYS A 34 4.95 -23.43 11.34
CA LYS A 34 4.60 -22.08 10.87
C LYS A 34 5.46 -21.02 11.56
N LEU A 35 5.77 -21.21 12.83
CA LEU A 35 6.64 -20.33 13.59
C LEU A 35 8.06 -20.33 13.00
N GLU A 36 8.58 -21.51 12.66
CA GLU A 36 9.89 -21.64 12.00
C GLU A 36 9.90 -21.01 10.61
N ARG A 37 8.84 -21.22 9.82
CA ARG A 37 8.78 -20.73 8.43
C ARG A 37 8.47 -19.24 8.29
N PHE A 38 7.67 -18.68 9.19
CA PHE A 38 7.09 -17.34 9.01
C PHE A 38 7.27 -16.43 10.23
N GLY A 39 7.79 -16.95 11.34
CA GLY A 39 7.83 -16.21 12.60
C GLY A 39 8.64 -14.92 12.50
N GLN A 40 9.85 -15.00 11.94
CA GLN A 40 10.74 -13.85 11.81
C GLN A 40 10.13 -12.75 10.93
N ASP A 41 9.66 -13.10 9.73
CA ASP A 41 9.03 -12.15 8.80
C ASP A 41 7.83 -11.42 9.44
N PHE A 42 7.00 -12.14 10.20
CA PHE A 42 5.86 -11.54 10.89
C PHE A 42 6.29 -10.64 12.05
N LEU A 43 7.32 -11.00 12.82
CA LEU A 43 7.84 -10.14 13.87
C LEU A 43 8.40 -8.83 13.32
N GLU A 44 9.13 -8.89 12.20
CA GLU A 44 9.63 -7.69 11.52
C GLU A 44 8.48 -6.78 11.08
N VAL A 45 7.41 -7.34 10.51
CA VAL A 45 6.20 -6.57 10.12
C VAL A 45 5.49 -5.99 11.35
N ILE A 46 5.35 -6.76 12.43
CA ILE A 46 4.66 -6.33 13.65
C ILE A 46 5.44 -5.23 14.39
N ALA A 47 6.78 -5.33 14.41
CA ALA A 47 7.70 -4.35 14.97
C ALA A 47 7.77 -3.07 14.12
N GLY A 48 7.28 -3.09 12.88
CA GLY A 48 7.39 -1.99 11.93
C GLY A 48 8.79 -1.85 11.33
N GLU A 49 9.63 -2.88 11.47
CA GLU A 49 10.99 -2.95 10.94
C GLU A 49 11.04 -3.53 9.52
N ALA A 50 10.01 -4.29 9.13
CA ALA A 50 9.86 -4.68 7.74
C ALA A 50 9.61 -3.42 6.91
N PRO A 51 10.45 -3.11 5.91
CA PRO A 51 10.08 -2.11 4.91
C PRO A 51 8.74 -2.52 4.31
N GLU A 52 7.81 -1.57 4.14
CA GLU A 52 6.55 -1.86 3.44
C GLU A 52 6.87 -2.69 2.19
N PRO A 53 6.32 -3.90 2.05
CA PRO A 53 6.80 -4.83 1.04
C PRO A 53 6.74 -4.13 -0.32
N LEU A 54 7.91 -3.96 -0.94
CA LEU A 54 8.09 -3.29 -2.22
C LEU A 54 7.16 -3.95 -3.24
N HIS A 55 6.00 -3.33 -3.46
CA HIS A 55 4.99 -3.77 -4.41
C HIS A 55 5.68 -4.05 -5.75
N PRO A 56 5.36 -5.12 -6.50
CA PRO A 56 6.03 -5.43 -7.77
C PRO A 56 6.05 -4.28 -8.80
N ALA A 57 5.18 -3.28 -8.63
CA ALA A 57 5.23 -2.01 -9.36
C ALA A 57 6.41 -1.10 -8.95
N ARG A 58 6.78 -1.02 -7.66
CA ARG A 58 7.99 -0.31 -7.17
C ARG A 58 9.26 -0.96 -7.70
N ARG A 59 9.31 -2.29 -7.79
CA ARG A 59 10.45 -3.00 -8.41
C ARG A 59 10.68 -2.61 -9.88
N ARG A 60 9.62 -2.31 -10.63
CA ARG A 60 9.74 -1.83 -12.04
C ARG A 60 10.19 -0.37 -12.16
N LEU A 61 10.13 0.40 -11.07
CA LEU A 61 10.50 1.82 -11.04
C LEU A 61 11.77 2.08 -10.22
N ALA A 62 12.35 1.04 -9.59
CA ALA A 62 13.59 1.12 -8.85
C ALA A 62 14.74 1.57 -9.79
N GLY A 63 15.35 2.72 -9.47
CA GLY A 63 16.42 3.33 -10.26
C GLY A 63 16.01 4.46 -11.22
N SER A 64 14.73 4.86 -11.24
CA SER A 64 14.23 5.99 -12.04
C SER A 64 13.58 7.06 -11.15
N PRO A 65 13.61 8.36 -11.50
CA PRO A 65 12.83 9.41 -10.81
C PRO A 65 11.33 9.07 -10.69
N GLY A 66 10.79 8.22 -11.58
CA GLY A 66 9.42 7.73 -11.48
C GLY A 66 9.12 6.87 -10.23
N GLY A 67 10.13 6.34 -9.55
CA GLY A 67 9.97 5.62 -8.28
C GLY A 67 9.55 6.54 -7.13
N ALA A 68 10.21 7.69 -6.98
CA ALA A 68 9.88 8.66 -5.93
C ALA A 68 8.47 9.25 -6.13
N LEU A 69 8.10 9.58 -7.37
CA LEU A 69 6.75 10.03 -7.69
C LEU A 69 5.69 8.95 -7.40
N PHE A 70 5.96 7.69 -7.76
CA PHE A 70 5.05 6.58 -7.43
C PHE A 70 4.82 6.49 -5.91
N ASP A 71 5.88 6.63 -5.12
CA ASP A 71 5.82 6.53 -3.67
C ASP A 71 4.96 7.65 -3.07
N ARG A 72 5.13 8.89 -3.57
CA ARG A 72 4.31 10.04 -3.18
C ARG A 72 2.84 9.85 -3.56
N LEU A 73 2.56 9.37 -4.78
CA LEU A 73 1.19 9.07 -5.23
C LEU A 73 0.56 7.97 -4.36
N HIS A 74 1.31 6.94 -4.01
CA HIS A 74 0.83 5.87 -3.15
C HIS A 74 0.51 6.37 -1.73
N ALA A 75 1.40 7.18 -1.16
CA ALA A 75 1.18 7.78 0.15
C ALA A 75 -0.06 8.70 0.17
N ALA A 76 -0.22 9.56 -0.84
CA ALA A 76 -1.39 10.42 -0.97
C ALA A 76 -2.70 9.63 -1.07
N GLN A 77 -2.68 8.51 -1.82
CA GLN A 77 -3.83 7.61 -1.90
C GLN A 77 -4.20 7.01 -0.54
N LEU A 78 -3.22 6.55 0.24
CA LEU A 78 -3.47 5.97 1.56
C LEU A 78 -4.11 6.98 2.50
N ALA A 79 -3.60 8.22 2.50
CA ALA A 79 -4.18 9.31 3.29
C ALA A 79 -5.64 9.61 2.92
N LEU A 80 -5.97 9.52 1.63
CA LEU A 80 -7.31 9.85 1.10
C LEU A 80 -8.21 8.62 0.88
N ALA A 81 -7.77 7.43 1.28
CA ALA A 81 -8.48 6.18 0.97
C ALA A 81 -9.91 6.20 1.50
N ARG A 82 -10.14 6.81 2.68
CA ARG A 82 -11.46 7.00 3.28
C ARG A 82 -12.03 8.42 3.11
N GLY A 83 -11.49 9.20 2.18
CA GLY A 83 -11.88 10.59 1.96
C GLY A 83 -11.17 11.55 2.91
N PRO A 84 -11.30 12.86 2.68
CA PRO A 84 -10.62 13.89 3.48
C PRO A 84 -11.00 13.81 4.97
N ASP A 85 -12.24 13.44 5.27
CA ASP A 85 -12.73 13.30 6.65
C ASP A 85 -12.49 11.92 7.26
N GLY A 86 -11.88 10.97 6.52
CA GLY A 86 -11.54 9.63 7.00
C GLY A 86 -12.71 8.67 7.27
N ARG A 87 -13.96 9.10 7.04
CA ARG A 87 -15.19 8.32 7.33
C ARG A 87 -15.80 7.60 6.13
N GLY A 88 -15.30 7.87 4.94
CA GLY A 88 -15.79 7.30 3.69
C GLY A 88 -15.44 5.82 3.52
N LYS A 89 -16.10 5.19 2.53
CA LYS A 89 -15.74 3.85 2.07
C LYS A 89 -14.29 3.85 1.57
N PRO A 90 -13.48 2.82 1.93
CA PRO A 90 -12.15 2.67 1.39
C PRO A 90 -12.17 2.64 -0.14
N LEU A 91 -11.29 3.43 -0.75
CA LEU A 91 -11.09 3.53 -2.19
C LEU A 91 -9.58 3.51 -2.46
N SER A 92 -9.18 2.89 -3.56
CA SER A 92 -7.78 2.85 -3.98
C SER A 92 -7.65 2.63 -5.51
N CYS A 93 -6.57 3.15 -6.07
CA CYS A 93 -6.00 2.72 -7.33
C CYS A 93 -5.05 1.54 -7.07
N ASP A 94 -5.01 0.59 -8.00
CA ASP A 94 -4.00 -0.46 -7.96
C ASP A 94 -2.62 0.08 -8.34
N ALA A 95 -1.58 -0.70 -8.06
CA ALA A 95 -0.21 -0.29 -8.32
C ALA A 95 0.09 -0.11 -9.82
N ALA A 96 -0.62 -0.82 -10.71
CA ALA A 96 -0.47 -0.64 -12.16
C ALA A 96 -1.00 0.73 -12.62
N THR A 97 -2.09 1.18 -12.02
CA THR A 97 -2.73 2.48 -12.25
C THR A 97 -1.87 3.61 -11.70
N LEU A 98 -1.33 3.49 -10.48
CA LEU A 98 -0.40 4.49 -9.94
C LEU A 98 0.86 4.62 -10.79
N ALA A 99 1.44 3.50 -11.22
CA ALA A 99 2.59 3.52 -12.12
C ALA A 99 2.24 4.09 -13.50
N ARG A 100 0.99 3.91 -13.98
CA ARG A 100 0.51 4.53 -15.21
C ARG A 100 0.44 6.05 -15.05
N ILE A 101 -0.16 6.55 -13.97
CA ILE A 101 -0.26 7.98 -13.67
C ILE A 101 1.14 8.61 -13.62
N ALA A 102 2.09 7.99 -12.91
CA ALA A 102 3.46 8.47 -12.82
C ALA A 102 4.16 8.58 -14.19
N ARG A 103 3.85 7.69 -15.15
CA ARG A 103 4.41 7.73 -16.51
C ARG A 103 3.65 8.64 -17.46
N SER A 104 2.32 8.66 -17.41
CA SER A 104 1.49 9.41 -18.35
C SER A 104 1.35 10.88 -17.98
N ARG A 105 1.62 11.23 -16.71
CA ARG A 105 1.59 12.59 -16.15
C ARG A 105 0.38 13.41 -16.66
N PRO A 106 -0.86 13.00 -16.31
CA PRO A 106 -2.06 13.72 -16.77
C PRO A 106 -2.04 15.17 -16.28
N ALA A 107 -2.43 16.11 -17.15
CA ALA A 107 -2.36 17.55 -16.87
C ALA A 107 -3.54 18.07 -16.03
N ASP A 108 -4.66 17.35 -16.01
CA ASP A 108 -5.89 17.77 -15.32
C ASP A 108 -6.75 16.57 -14.87
N LEU A 109 -7.86 16.86 -14.19
CA LEU A 109 -8.78 15.85 -13.65
C LEU A 109 -9.48 15.05 -14.74
N ALA A 110 -9.75 15.65 -15.91
CA ALA A 110 -10.41 14.98 -17.02
C ALA A 110 -9.46 13.94 -17.64
N ALA A 111 -8.22 14.33 -17.94
CA ALA A 111 -7.18 13.44 -18.43
C ALA A 111 -6.90 12.31 -17.42
N LEU A 112 -6.92 12.60 -16.13
CA LEU A 112 -6.77 11.60 -15.07
C LEU A 112 -7.96 10.61 -15.05
N ALA A 113 -9.20 11.08 -15.20
CA ALA A 113 -10.39 10.24 -15.18
C ALA A 113 -10.46 9.26 -16.36
N GLU A 114 -9.98 9.68 -17.53
CA GLU A 114 -9.89 8.87 -18.75
C GLU A 114 -8.85 7.73 -18.66
N LEU A 115 -7.92 7.79 -17.70
CA LEU A 115 -6.94 6.73 -17.55
C LEU A 115 -7.61 5.41 -17.12
N PRO A 116 -7.27 4.28 -17.77
CA PRO A 116 -7.78 2.98 -17.37
C PRO A 116 -7.53 2.71 -15.88
N GLY A 117 -8.56 2.31 -15.14
CA GLY A 117 -8.46 1.99 -13.72
C GLY A 117 -8.64 3.17 -12.74
N VAL A 118 -8.77 4.40 -13.25
CA VAL A 118 -9.08 5.59 -12.45
C VAL A 118 -10.60 5.83 -12.44
N GLY A 119 -11.15 6.34 -13.55
CA GLY A 119 -12.56 6.74 -13.66
C GLY A 119 -12.92 7.95 -12.79
N ALA A 120 -14.12 8.48 -12.97
CA ALA A 120 -14.56 9.73 -12.34
C ALA A 120 -14.48 9.72 -10.80
N LEU A 121 -14.89 8.61 -10.15
CA LEU A 121 -14.90 8.53 -8.68
C LEU A 121 -13.50 8.63 -8.06
N LYS A 122 -12.49 7.98 -8.67
CA LYS A 122 -11.11 8.03 -8.15
C LYS A 122 -10.43 9.33 -8.54
N ALA A 123 -10.75 9.88 -9.72
CA ALA A 123 -10.27 11.19 -10.12
C ALA A 123 -10.79 12.30 -9.19
N ASP A 124 -12.06 12.26 -8.80
CA ASP A 124 -12.62 13.17 -7.81
C ASP A 124 -11.94 13.02 -6.44
N ARG A 125 -11.76 11.78 -5.97
CA ARG A 125 -11.16 11.50 -4.65
C ARG A 125 -9.69 11.88 -4.55
N PHE A 126 -8.88 11.47 -5.52
CA PHE A 126 -7.41 11.52 -5.43
C PHE A 126 -6.81 12.57 -6.36
N GLY A 127 -7.54 13.00 -7.38
CA GLY A 127 -7.02 13.81 -8.46
C GLY A 127 -6.41 15.13 -8.02
N PRO A 128 -7.05 15.92 -7.13
CA PRO A 128 -6.42 17.15 -6.65
C PRO A 128 -5.03 16.94 -6.04
N ALA A 129 -4.87 15.89 -5.22
CA ALA A 129 -3.59 15.56 -4.60
C ALA A 129 -2.58 14.99 -5.62
N PHE A 130 -3.04 14.14 -6.55
CA PHE A 130 -2.16 13.57 -7.58
C PHE A 130 -1.63 14.62 -8.54
N LEU A 131 -2.48 15.55 -8.99
CA LEU A 131 -2.08 16.62 -9.90
C LEU A 131 -1.09 17.58 -9.24
N ALA A 132 -1.28 17.92 -7.97
CA ALA A 132 -0.32 18.72 -7.21
C ALA A 132 1.06 18.03 -7.15
N LEU A 133 1.11 16.74 -6.85
CA LEU A 133 2.36 15.97 -6.81
C LEU A 133 3.06 15.89 -8.18
N LEU A 134 2.29 15.79 -9.26
CA LEU A 134 2.81 15.79 -10.63
C LEU A 134 3.45 17.13 -10.99
N GLN A 135 2.79 18.24 -10.63
CA GLN A 135 3.31 19.59 -10.85
C GLN A 135 4.58 19.88 -10.04
N GLU A 136 4.66 19.37 -8.81
CA GLU A 136 5.87 19.46 -7.98
C GLU A 136 7.05 18.67 -8.56
N ASP A 137 6.78 17.53 -9.20
CA ASP A 137 7.81 16.66 -9.80
C ASP A 137 8.38 17.25 -11.12
N ASP A 138 7.56 17.98 -11.89
CA ASP A 138 7.99 18.64 -13.13
C ASP A 138 8.85 19.89 -12.88
N GLY A 139 8.83 20.45 -11.66
CA GLY A 139 9.60 21.62 -11.27
C GLY A 139 10.93 21.34 -10.54
N ALA A 140 11.25 20.07 -10.29
CA ALA A 140 12.45 19.61 -9.57
C ALA A 140 13.53 19.09 -10.53
#